data_AF-A0A243RHQ7-F1
#
_entry.id   AF-A0A243RHQ7-F1
#
_cell.length_a   1.000
_cell.length_b   1.000
_cell.length_c   1.000
_cell.angle_alpha   90.00
_cell.angle_beta   90.00
_cell.angle_gamma   90.00
#
_symmetry.space_group_name_H-M   'P 1'
#
loop_
_entity.id
_entity.type
_entity.pdbx_description
1 polymer ?
#
loop_
_entity_poly.entity_id
_entity_poly.type
_entity_poly.pdbx_seq_one_letter_code
_entity_poly.pdbx_strand_id
1 'polypeptide(L)'
;MSVEPVEKAERGTHETGMPLVTTLAAAATYFSIAPGVRVNVRSGPGTGYPIVKVLPEGSRVPIHCQTPGTRVTGPYGTTNIWDNIASGQYVSDAYVNTGSDGYIRPRCG
;
A
#
# COMPACT_ATOMS: atom_id res chain seq x y z
N MET A 1 68.99 -6.78 38.60
CA MET A 1 69.18 -7.68 37.45
C MET A 1 67.85 -7.80 36.73
N SER A 2 67.91 -7.91 35.41
CA SER A 2 66.83 -8.34 34.48
C SER A 2 65.92 -7.26 33.89
N VAL A 3 66.35 -6.88 32.69
CA VAL A 3 65.67 -6.49 31.45
C VAL A 3 64.19 -6.90 31.27
N GLU A 4 63.47 -6.08 30.48
CA GLU A 4 62.20 -6.37 29.77
C GLU A 4 62.33 -7.59 28.82
N PRO A 5 61.24 -8.18 28.26
CA PRO A 5 60.66 -7.62 27.01
C PRO A 5 59.16 -7.97 26.69
N VAL A 6 58.53 -7.22 25.75
CA VAL A 6 57.67 -7.65 24.58
C VAL A 6 56.48 -8.63 24.82
N GLU A 7 55.33 -8.64 24.14
CA GLU A 7 54.63 -7.90 23.07
C GLU A 7 53.21 -8.52 22.93
N LYS A 8 52.25 -7.72 22.45
CA LYS A 8 50.97 -8.03 21.77
C LYS A 8 50.19 -9.32 22.05
N ALA A 9 48.88 -9.13 22.24
CA ALA A 9 47.89 -9.65 21.30
C ALA A 9 46.63 -8.76 21.26
N GLU A 10 46.42 -8.08 20.14
CA GLU A 10 45.12 -7.52 19.79
C GLU A 10 44.17 -8.65 19.40
N ARG A 11 42.94 -8.62 19.92
CA ARG A 11 41.79 -9.23 19.27
C ARG A 11 40.76 -8.12 19.09
N GLY A 12 40.72 -7.59 17.88
CA GLY A 12 39.75 -6.58 17.47
C GLY A 12 38.34 -7.16 17.53
N THR A 13 37.47 -6.51 18.29
CA THR A 13 36.02 -6.63 18.13
C THR A 13 35.61 -5.55 17.15
N HIS A 14 35.30 -5.95 15.92
CA HIS A 14 34.64 -5.10 14.93
C HIS A 14 33.19 -4.87 15.39
N GLU A 15 32.98 -3.92 16.30
CA GLU A 15 31.64 -3.37 16.53
C GLU A 15 31.33 -2.39 15.40
N THR A 16 30.85 -2.94 14.29
CA THR A 16 30.29 -2.15 13.20
C THR A 16 28.99 -1.54 13.71
N GLY A 17 29.07 -0.26 14.10
CA GLY A 17 27.90 0.55 14.39
C GLY A 17 26.96 0.55 13.18
N MET A 18 25.84 -0.15 13.30
CA MET A 18 24.78 -0.08 12.30
C MET A 18 24.22 1.35 12.33
N PRO A 19 24.16 2.06 11.19
CA PRO A 19 23.50 3.34 11.17
C PRO A 19 22.03 3.11 11.56
N LEU A 20 21.50 3.94 12.46
CA LEU A 20 20.06 4.01 12.69
C LEU A 20 19.44 4.56 11.40
N VAL A 21 19.07 3.67 10.49
CA VAL A 21 18.35 4.03 9.27
C VAL A 21 16.95 4.41 9.70
N THR A 22 16.70 5.69 9.92
CA THR A 22 15.35 6.21 10.15
C THR A 22 14.57 6.05 8.85
N THR A 23 13.91 4.91 8.70
CA THR A 23 13.00 4.68 7.57
C THR A 23 11.81 5.61 7.73
N LEU A 24 11.65 6.53 6.78
CA LEU A 24 10.46 7.36 6.71
C LEU A 24 9.31 6.46 6.24
N ALA A 25 8.34 6.20 7.12
CA ALA A 25 7.11 5.55 6.72
C ALA A 25 6.35 6.47 5.75
N ALA A 26 6.09 6.01 4.53
CA ALA A 26 5.24 6.74 3.60
C ALA A 26 3.82 6.83 4.18
N ALA A 27 3.31 8.04 4.36
CA ALA A 27 1.93 8.24 4.78
C ALA A 27 0.99 7.71 3.68
N ALA A 28 0.13 6.76 4.03
CA ALA A 28 -0.91 6.30 3.13
C ALA A 28 -1.89 7.45 2.87
N THR A 29 -2.06 7.82 1.60
CA THR A 29 -3.14 8.75 1.22
C THR A 29 -4.45 7.98 1.23
N TYR A 30 -5.42 8.51 1.98
CA TYR A 30 -6.76 7.95 2.06
C TYR A 30 -7.70 8.73 1.17
N PHE A 31 -8.48 7.99 0.39
CA PHE A 31 -9.49 8.52 -0.50
C PHE A 31 -10.87 8.16 0.05
N SER A 32 -11.80 9.10 -0.04
CA SER A 32 -13.16 8.89 0.45
C SER A 32 -13.96 8.11 -0.58
N ILE A 33 -14.76 7.13 -0.13
CA ILE A 33 -15.75 6.52 -1.02
C ILE A 33 -16.91 7.50 -1.28
N ALA A 34 -17.69 7.24 -2.32
CA ALA A 34 -18.87 8.00 -2.62
C ALA A 34 -19.84 8.05 -1.41
N PRO A 35 -20.39 9.23 -1.07
CA PRO A 35 -21.34 9.37 0.03
C PRO A 35 -22.65 8.63 -0.30
N GLY A 36 -23.32 8.09 0.72
CA GLY A 36 -24.62 7.44 0.57
C GLY A 36 -24.59 6.04 -0.06
N VAL A 37 -23.41 5.49 -0.35
CA VAL A 37 -23.28 4.15 -0.95
C VAL A 37 -22.38 3.23 -0.13
N ARG A 38 -22.75 1.96 -0.10
CA ARG A 38 -21.91 0.89 0.43
C ARG A 38 -21.09 0.31 -0.72
N VAL A 39 -19.80 0.09 -0.47
CA VAL A 39 -18.87 -0.33 -1.52
C VAL A 39 -18.37 -1.75 -1.24
N ASN A 40 -18.46 -2.61 -2.24
CA ASN A 40 -18.02 -3.99 -2.14
C ASN A 40 -16.52 -4.09 -2.44
N VAL A 41 -15.77 -4.61 -1.48
CA VAL A 41 -14.37 -4.99 -1.64
C VAL A 41 -14.33 -6.42 -2.16
N ARG A 42 -13.58 -6.64 -3.23
CA ARG A 42 -13.48 -7.93 -3.91
C ARG A 42 -12.09 -8.52 -3.79
N SER A 43 -12.00 -9.84 -3.95
CA SER A 43 -10.71 -10.55 -3.87
C SER A 43 -9.80 -10.35 -5.10
N GLY A 44 -10.28 -9.63 -6.11
CA GLY A 44 -9.56 -9.40 -7.36
C GLY A 44 -10.17 -8.25 -8.18
N PRO A 45 -9.50 -7.84 -9.26
CA PRO A 45 -9.91 -6.70 -10.07
C PRO A 45 -11.02 -7.09 -11.06
N GLY A 46 -12.25 -7.19 -10.56
CA GLY A 46 -13.40 -7.51 -11.39
C GLY A 46 -14.66 -7.89 -10.61
N THR A 47 -15.82 -7.81 -11.26
CA THR A 47 -17.10 -8.15 -10.63
C THR A 47 -17.36 -9.65 -10.51
N GLY A 48 -16.57 -10.48 -11.21
CA GLY A 48 -16.58 -11.94 -11.08
C GLY A 48 -15.86 -12.47 -9.84
N TYR A 49 -15.05 -11.65 -9.17
CA TYR A 49 -14.37 -12.06 -7.93
C TYR A 49 -15.30 -11.99 -6.73
N PRO A 50 -15.18 -12.92 -5.76
CA PRO A 50 -15.98 -12.91 -4.55
C PRO A 50 -15.79 -11.63 -3.75
N ILE A 51 -16.87 -11.20 -3.09
CA ILE A 51 -16.85 -10.07 -2.15
C ILE A 51 -16.22 -10.57 -0.85
N VAL A 52 -15.14 -9.92 -0.43
CA VAL A 52 -14.40 -10.26 0.80
C VAL A 52 -14.74 -9.34 1.95
N LYS A 53 -15.22 -8.13 1.65
CA LYS A 53 -15.61 -7.12 2.64
C LYS A 53 -16.59 -6.12 2.02
N VAL A 54 -17.41 -5.49 2.85
CA VAL A 54 -18.26 -4.37 2.45
C VAL A 54 -17.89 -3.16 3.30
N LEU A 55 -17.56 -2.06 2.64
CA LEU A 55 -17.28 -0.79 3.28
C LEU A 55 -18.60 -0.04 3.50
N PRO A 56 -18.89 0.41 4.73
CA PRO A 56 -20.03 1.28 4.99
C PRO A 56 -19.82 2.64 4.31
N GLU A 57 -20.91 3.39 4.11
CA GLU A 57 -20.86 4.74 3.56
C GLU A 57 -19.91 5.66 4.35
N GLY A 58 -19.31 6.64 3.67
CA GLY A 58 -18.36 7.57 4.30
C GLY A 58 -17.00 6.95 4.69
N SER A 59 -16.77 5.67 4.40
CA SER A 59 -15.46 5.04 4.59
C SER A 59 -14.38 5.71 3.76
N ARG A 60 -13.13 5.58 4.22
CA ARG A 60 -11.96 6.03 3.47
C ARG A 60 -11.03 4.84 3.28
N VAL A 61 -10.50 4.70 2.07
CA VAL A 61 -9.61 3.60 1.69
C VAL A 61 -8.24 4.14 1.32
N PRO A 62 -7.15 3.50 1.75
CA PRO A 62 -5.86 3.74 1.15
C PRO A 62 -5.84 3.13 -0.25
N ILE A 63 -5.11 3.74 -1.18
CA ILE A 63 -4.84 3.13 -2.49
C ILE A 63 -3.34 2.87 -2.59
N HIS A 64 -2.97 1.60 -2.61
CA HIS A 64 -1.59 1.16 -2.72
C HIS A 64 -1.13 1.12 -4.17
N CYS A 65 -1.93 0.47 -5.02
CA CYS A 65 -1.68 0.34 -6.45
C CYS A 65 -3.01 0.23 -7.19
N GLN A 66 -2.97 0.45 -8.50
CA GLN A 66 -4.14 0.38 -9.36
C GLN A 66 -3.97 -0.67 -10.46
N THR A 67 -5.04 -1.34 -10.86
CA THR A 67 -4.96 -2.38 -11.87
C THR A 67 -6.19 -2.36 -12.78
N PRO A 68 -6.05 -2.65 -14.08
CA PRO A 68 -7.20 -2.81 -14.96
C PRO A 68 -8.00 -4.08 -14.60
N GLY A 69 -9.31 -4.01 -14.75
CA GLY A 69 -10.22 -5.12 -14.50
C GLY A 69 -11.56 -4.97 -15.22
N THR A 70 -12.61 -5.61 -14.69
CA THR A 70 -13.96 -5.48 -15.25
C THR A 70 -14.42 -4.01 -15.18
N ARG A 71 -15.05 -3.52 -16.24
CA ARG A 71 -15.62 -2.18 -16.28
C ARG A 71 -16.87 -2.09 -15.39
N VAL A 72 -16.93 -1.07 -14.54
CA VAL A 72 -18.00 -0.84 -13.58
C VAL A 72 -18.46 0.61 -13.70
N THR A 73 -19.78 0.81 -13.63
CA THR A 73 -20.41 2.12 -13.59
C THR A 73 -20.81 2.43 -12.15
N GLY A 74 -20.37 3.58 -11.65
CA GLY A 74 -20.62 4.04 -10.30
C GLY A 74 -20.87 5.56 -10.23
N PRO A 75 -20.94 6.13 -9.02
CA PRO A 75 -21.23 7.54 -8.79
C PRO A 75 -20.25 8.51 -9.47
N TYR A 76 -18.98 8.10 -9.64
CA TYR A 76 -17.94 8.91 -10.27
C TYR A 76 -17.74 8.59 -11.76
N GLY A 77 -18.65 7.82 -12.37
CA GLY A 77 -18.60 7.49 -13.79
C GLY A 77 -18.31 6.03 -14.06
N THR A 78 -17.86 5.73 -15.28
CA THR A 78 -17.60 4.36 -15.73
C THR A 78 -16.10 4.16 -15.94
N THR A 79 -15.49 3.30 -15.13
CA THR A 79 -14.06 3.00 -15.18
C THR A 79 -13.82 1.49 -15.19
N ASN A 80 -12.66 1.10 -15.71
CA ASN A 80 -12.14 -0.26 -15.61
C ASN A 80 -10.94 -0.34 -14.66
N ILE A 81 -10.69 0.71 -13.89
CA ILE A 81 -9.62 0.80 -12.91
C ILE A 81 -10.12 0.24 -11.57
N TRP A 82 -9.29 -0.62 -10.98
CA TRP A 82 -9.49 -1.20 -9.67
C TRP A 82 -8.36 -0.78 -8.73
N ASP A 83 -8.74 -0.23 -7.59
CA ASP A 83 -7.85 0.21 -6.53
C ASP A 83 -7.56 -0.93 -5.58
N ASN A 84 -6.28 -1.25 -5.39
CA ASN A 84 -5.85 -2.16 -4.34
C ASN A 84 -5.78 -1.42 -3.01
N ILE A 85 -6.67 -1.78 -2.09
CA ILE A 85 -6.78 -1.17 -0.76
C ILE A 85 -6.08 -1.96 0.33
N ALA A 86 -5.71 -3.22 0.04
CA ALA A 86 -4.91 -4.11 0.87
C ALA A 86 -4.57 -5.37 0.06
N SER A 87 -3.71 -6.24 0.61
CA SER A 87 -3.36 -7.52 -0.03
C SER A 87 -4.61 -8.31 -0.42
N GLY A 88 -4.78 -8.56 -1.72
CA GLY A 88 -5.93 -9.26 -2.29
C GLY A 88 -7.29 -8.55 -2.13
N GLN A 89 -7.32 -7.26 -1.78
CA GLN A 89 -8.55 -6.49 -1.60
C GLN A 89 -8.60 -5.35 -2.60
N TYR A 90 -9.61 -5.39 -3.46
CA TYR A 90 -9.78 -4.44 -4.55
C TYR A 90 -11.15 -3.76 -4.50
N VAL A 91 -11.16 -2.47 -4.81
CA VAL A 91 -12.36 -1.65 -4.92
C VAL A 91 -12.37 -1.01 -6.31
N SER A 92 -13.55 -0.86 -6.91
CA SER A 92 -13.66 -0.16 -8.19
C SER A 92 -13.51 1.35 -7.98
N ASP A 93 -12.64 1.98 -8.76
CA ASP A 93 -12.38 3.42 -8.74
C ASP A 93 -13.66 4.24 -9.03
N ALA A 94 -14.64 3.63 -9.72
CA ALA A 94 -16.00 4.20 -9.92
C ALA A 94 -16.72 4.65 -8.63
N TYR A 95 -16.30 4.14 -7.47
CA TYR A 95 -16.88 4.45 -6.16
C TYR A 95 -15.91 5.20 -5.23
N VAL A 96 -14.68 5.47 -5.66
CA VAL A 96 -13.66 6.14 -4.84
C VAL A 96 -13.41 7.52 -5.42
N ASN A 97 -13.44 8.55 -4.56
CA ASN A 97 -13.14 9.90 -4.99
C ASN A 97 -11.63 10.12 -5.01
N THR A 98 -11.01 9.74 -6.13
CA THR A 98 -9.58 9.94 -6.41
C THR A 98 -9.30 11.31 -7.04
N GLY A 99 -10.34 11.97 -7.58
CA GLY A 99 -10.24 13.24 -8.29
C GLY A 99 -9.69 13.14 -9.72
N SER A 100 -9.54 11.93 -10.25
CA SER A 100 -9.08 11.68 -11.62
C SER A 100 -9.78 10.44 -12.18
N ASP A 101 -10.14 10.47 -13.47
CA ASP A 101 -10.66 9.30 -14.19
C ASP A 101 -9.55 8.32 -14.64
N GLY A 102 -8.30 8.59 -14.24
CA GLY A 102 -7.10 7.85 -14.62
C GLY A 102 -6.35 7.26 -13.44
N TYR A 103 -5.16 6.73 -13.73
CA TYR A 103 -4.29 6.16 -12.70
C TYR A 103 -3.68 7.29 -11.86
N ILE A 104 -4.05 7.38 -10.59
CA ILE A 104 -3.46 8.27 -9.58
C ILE A 104 -2.33 7.59 -8.77
N ARG A 105 -2.16 6.28 -8.98
CA ARG A 105 -1.18 5.41 -8.32
C ARG A 105 -0.49 4.50 -9.33
N PRO A 106 0.71 4.00 -9.00
CA PRO A 106 1.41 3.04 -9.84
C PRO A 106 0.57 1.77 -10.06
N ARG A 107 0.85 1.05 -11.14
CA ARG A 107 0.13 -0.18 -11.42
C ARG A 107 0.52 -1.29 -10.45
N CYS A 108 -0.44 -2.13 -10.10
CA CYS A 108 -0.15 -3.37 -9.38
C CYS A 108 0.71 -4.26 -10.28
N GLY A 109 1.80 -4.80 -9.71
CA GLY A 109 2.75 -5.69 -10.38
C GLY A 109 2.50 -7.14 -10.07
#